data_AF-A0A095CBP7-F1
#
_entry.id   AF-A0A095CBP7-F1
#
_cell.length_a   1.000
_cell.length_b   1.000
_cell.length_c   1.000
_cell.angle_alpha   90.00
_cell.angle_beta   90.00
_cell.angle_gamma   90.00
#
_symmetry.space_group_name_H-M   'P 1'
#
loop_
_entity.id
_entity.type
_entity.pdbx_description
1 polymer ?
#
loop_
_entity_poly.entity_id
_entity_poly.type
_entity_poly.pdbx_seq_one_letter_code
_entity_poly.pdbx_strand_id
1 'polypeptide(L)'
;MLNDRFSLPVKFLYRTDDLSRYYTYSGSLTTPPCNECVTWIVLDEPVVMTIDQLETLRQMHANCVTCGQTDNFRPICPIGSRLVRCSFRV
;
A
#
# COMPACT_ATOMS: atom_id res chain seq x y z
N MET A 1 32.01 -2.45 1.24
CA MET A 1 31.54 -1.52 0.17
C MET A 1 30.28 -2.06 -0.49
N LEU A 2 29.21 -2.23 0.30
CA LEU A 2 27.89 -2.65 -0.15
C LEU A 2 26.93 -1.68 0.50
N ASN A 3 26.33 -0.74 -0.25
CA ASN A 3 24.99 -0.18 -0.01
C ASN A 3 24.61 1.10 -0.77
N ASP A 4 25.36 1.57 -1.77
CA ASP A 4 24.94 2.77 -2.53
C ASP A 4 24.51 2.50 -3.98
N ARG A 5 24.05 1.29 -4.30
CA ARG A 5 23.52 1.01 -5.65
C ARG A 5 22.00 0.97 -5.62
N PHE A 6 21.42 2.11 -6.01
CA PHE A 6 20.02 2.35 -6.35
C PHE A 6 19.08 2.69 -5.19
N SER A 7 19.28 3.85 -4.56
CA SER A 7 18.16 4.55 -3.92
C SER A 7 17.27 5.12 -5.02
N LEU A 8 16.24 4.37 -5.45
CA LEU A 8 15.20 4.92 -6.32
C LEU A 8 14.40 5.96 -5.53
N PRO A 9 14.28 7.21 -6.02
CA PRO A 9 13.40 8.19 -5.42
C PRO A 9 11.97 7.65 -5.30
N VAL A 10 11.36 7.79 -4.11
CA VAL A 10 9.99 7.31 -3.83
C VAL A 10 8.96 7.86 -4.84
N LYS A 11 9.21 9.03 -5.43
CA LYS A 11 8.36 9.61 -6.49
C LYS A 11 8.16 8.69 -7.69
N PHE A 12 9.08 7.76 -7.96
CA PHE A 12 8.93 6.78 -9.04
C PHE A 12 7.86 5.72 -8.76
N LEU A 13 7.38 5.62 -7.52
CA LEU A 13 6.26 4.76 -7.15
C LEU A 13 4.91 5.44 -7.37
N TYR A 14 4.86 6.74 -7.65
CA TYR A 14 3.62 7.43 -7.94
C TYR A 14 3.47 7.59 -9.45
N ARG A 15 2.23 7.49 -9.94
CA ARG A 15 1.94 7.67 -11.37
C ARG A 15 2.04 9.14 -11.80
N THR A 16 1.76 10.05 -10.88
CA THR A 16 1.70 11.50 -11.10
C THR A 16 2.37 12.23 -9.94
N ASP A 17 2.89 13.42 -10.22
CA ASP A 17 3.38 14.35 -9.19
C ASP A 17 2.22 15.02 -8.43
N ASP A 18 1.00 14.99 -8.98
CA ASP A 18 -0.21 15.51 -8.32
C ASP A 18 -0.80 14.48 -7.35
N LEU A 19 -0.43 14.61 -6.08
CA LEU A 19 -0.94 13.79 -4.98
C LEU A 19 -2.12 14.44 -4.24
N SER A 20 -2.77 15.45 -4.85
CA SER A 20 -3.85 16.19 -4.20
C SER A 20 -5.15 15.39 -4.08
N ARG A 21 -5.34 14.33 -4.89
CA ARG A 21 -6.54 13.49 -4.92
C ARG A 21 -6.36 12.21 -4.10
N TYR A 22 -7.06 12.10 -2.98
CA TYR A 22 -7.00 10.95 -2.09
C TYR A 22 -8.26 10.80 -1.23
N TYR A 23 -8.44 9.60 -0.70
CA TYR A 23 -9.37 9.27 0.37
C TYR A 23 -8.62 9.18 1.71
N THR A 24 -9.27 9.57 2.80
CA THR A 24 -8.65 9.51 4.13
C THR A 24 -9.63 9.12 5.23
N TYR A 25 -9.14 8.37 6.21
CA TYR A 25 -9.89 7.94 7.39
C TYR A 25 -8.95 7.55 8.54
N SER A 26 -9.44 7.64 9.77
CA SER A 26 -8.75 7.11 10.95
C SER A 26 -8.92 5.59 11.04
N GLY A 27 -7.83 4.86 11.23
CA GLY A 27 -7.81 3.41 11.30
C GLY A 27 -6.67 2.87 12.14
N SER A 28 -6.31 1.61 11.88
CA SER A 28 -5.33 0.88 12.65
C SER A 28 -4.14 0.43 11.81
N LEU A 29 -3.11 -0.07 12.49
CA LEU A 29 -2.15 -0.98 11.88
C LEU A 29 -2.88 -2.24 11.36
N THR A 30 -2.43 -2.78 10.22
CA THR A 30 -3.01 -3.98 9.59
C THR A 30 -2.37 -5.29 10.04
N THR A 31 -1.34 -5.20 10.89
CA THR A 31 -0.67 -6.33 11.55
C THR A 31 -0.70 -6.14 13.07
N PRO A 32 -0.68 -7.24 13.86
CA PRO A 32 -0.64 -7.15 15.31
C PRO A 32 0.47 -6.20 15.81
N PRO A 33 0.19 -5.34 16.81
CA PRO A 33 -0.96 -5.36 17.72
C PRO A 33 -2.23 -4.64 17.21
N CYS A 34 -2.29 -4.20 15.95
CA CYS A 34 -3.48 -3.56 15.36
C CYS A 34 -3.90 -2.25 16.06
N ASN A 35 -2.96 -1.45 16.56
CA ASN A 35 -3.25 -0.20 17.27
C ASN A 35 -4.00 0.80 16.37
N GLU A 36 -5.05 1.44 16.90
CA GLU A 36 -5.87 2.46 16.24
C GLU A 36 -5.24 3.86 16.31
N CYS A 37 -4.03 3.99 15.76
CA CYS A 37 -3.24 5.22 15.82
C CYS A 37 -2.83 5.75 14.43
N VAL A 38 -3.50 5.29 13.36
CA VAL A 38 -3.11 5.57 11.98
C VAL A 38 -4.15 6.45 11.29
N THR A 39 -3.68 7.48 10.59
CA THR A 39 -4.50 8.17 9.56
C THR A 39 -4.11 7.61 8.20
N TRP A 40 -5.04 6.90 7.56
CA TRP A 40 -4.82 6.35 6.23
C TRP A 40 -5.03 7.43 5.17
N ILE A 41 -4.14 7.46 4.18
CA ILE A 41 -4.27 8.27 2.97
C ILE A 41 -4.14 7.31 1.80
N VAL A 42 -5.20 7.17 1.02
CA VAL A 42 -5.27 6.27 -0.14
C VAL A 42 -5.43 7.15 -1.39
N LEU A 43 -4.40 7.21 -2.22
CA LEU A 43 -4.43 7.99 -3.46
C LEU A 43 -5.54 7.48 -4.38
N ASP A 44 -6.21 8.41 -5.07
CA ASP A 44 -7.31 8.12 -6.00
C ASP A 44 -6.80 7.42 -7.28
N GLU A 45 -5.61 7.80 -7.74
CA GLU A 45 -5.01 7.27 -8.96
C GLU A 45 -4.12 6.03 -8.64
N PRO A 46 -4.40 4.85 -9.21
CA PRO A 46 -3.60 3.66 -9.00
C PRO A 46 -2.30 3.67 -9.82
N VAL A 47 -1.30 2.96 -9.31
CA VAL A 47 -0.07 2.65 -10.04
C VAL A 47 -0.33 1.48 -10.99
N VAL A 48 0.02 1.66 -12.27
CA VAL A 48 -0.17 0.62 -13.29
C VAL A 48 1.08 -0.26 -13.35
N MET A 49 0.87 -1.57 -13.42
CA MET A 49 1.91 -2.59 -13.48
C MET A 49 1.57 -3.62 -14.55
N THR A 50 2.56 -4.17 -15.24
CA THR A 50 2.34 -5.28 -16.18
C THR A 50 2.07 -6.59 -15.44
N ILE A 51 1.48 -7.57 -16.12
CA ILE A 51 1.23 -8.90 -15.55
C ILE A 51 2.55 -9.55 -15.12
N ASP A 52 3.58 -9.51 -15.97
CA ASP A 52 4.90 -10.09 -15.68
C ASP A 52 5.54 -9.48 -14.42
N GLN A 53 5.40 -8.16 -14.24
CA GLN A 53 5.89 -7.49 -13.04
C GLN A 53 5.12 -7.94 -11.79
N LEU A 54 3.79 -8.08 -11.88
CA LEU A 54 2.95 -8.55 -10.78
C LEU A 54 3.26 -10.01 -10.40
N GLU A 55 3.47 -10.87 -11.39
CA GLU A 55 3.86 -12.26 -11.17
C GLU A 55 5.23 -12.37 -10.53
N THR A 56 6.20 -11.56 -11.00
CA THR A 56 7.53 -11.47 -10.40
C THR A 56 7.43 -11.07 -8.92
N LEU A 57 6.60 -10.05 -8.59
CA LEU A 57 6.38 -9.63 -7.20
C LEU A 57 5.79 -10.74 -6.33
N ARG A 58 4.80 -11.48 -6.85
CA ARG A 58 4.18 -12.61 -6.14
C ARG A 58 5.16 -13.76 -5.92
N GLN A 59 6.03 -14.04 -6.89
CA GLN A 59 7.02 -15.11 -6.82
C GLN A 59 8.18 -14.79 -5.87
N MET A 60 8.52 -13.51 -5.66
CA MET A 60 9.57 -13.12 -4.69
C MET A 60 9.29 -13.64 -3.29
N HIS A 61 8.02 -13.69 -2.88
CA HIS A 61 7.63 -14.26 -1.58
C HIS A 61 7.51 -15.79 -1.59
N ALA A 62 7.25 -16.41 -2.74
CA ALA A 62 7.09 -17.86 -2.86
C ALA A 62 8.39 -18.64 -2.57
N ASN A 63 9.56 -18.05 -2.85
CA ASN A 63 10.86 -18.70 -2.63
C ASN A 63 11.36 -18.61 -1.17
N CYS A 64 10.58 -17.95 -0.29
CA CYS A 64 10.91 -17.85 1.13
C CYS A 64 10.34 -19.05 1.91
N VAL A 65 11.20 -19.99 2.30
CA VAL A 65 10.82 -21.21 3.03
C VAL A 65 10.07 -20.94 4.35
N THR A 66 10.34 -19.79 4.99
CA THR A 66 9.70 -19.37 6.25
C THR A 66 8.50 -18.45 6.06
N CYS A 67 8.36 -17.82 4.90
CA CYS A 67 7.38 -16.76 4.66
C CYS A 67 6.62 -16.91 3.34
N GLY A 68 6.50 -18.15 2.84
CA GLY A 68 5.79 -18.58 1.61
C GLY A 68 4.29 -18.29 1.56
N GLN A 69 3.87 -17.18 2.17
CA GLN A 69 2.56 -16.58 2.05
C GLN A 69 2.46 -15.84 0.72
N THR A 70 1.78 -16.47 -0.21
CA THR A 70 0.88 -15.73 -1.10
C THR A 70 -0.27 -15.15 -0.25
N ASP A 71 -0.84 -14.02 -0.64
CA ASP A 71 -1.96 -13.36 0.07
C ASP A 71 -1.61 -12.77 1.46
N ASN A 72 -0.50 -12.03 1.52
CA ASN A 72 -0.03 -11.30 2.71
C ASN A 72 -0.83 -10.03 3.03
N PHE A 73 -2.16 -10.13 3.09
CA PHE A 73 -3.05 -9.03 3.45
C PHE A 73 -4.03 -9.43 4.56
N ARG A 74 -4.49 -8.42 5.31
CA ARG A 74 -5.59 -8.59 6.27
C ARG A 74 -6.93 -8.40 5.54
N PRO A 75 -7.96 -9.23 5.78
CA PRO A 75 -9.30 -9.00 5.25
C PRO A 75 -9.87 -7.64 5.63
N ILE A 76 -10.80 -7.13 4.83
CA ILE A 76 -11.50 -5.87 5.12
C ILE A 76 -12.21 -5.95 6.47
N CYS A 77 -12.14 -4.86 7.23
CA CYS A 77 -12.85 -4.72 8.50
C CYS A 77 -14.10 -3.85 8.31
N PRO A 78 -15.20 -4.12 9.03
CA PRO A 78 -16.43 -3.32 8.92
C PRO A 78 -16.18 -1.83 9.18
N ILE A 79 -16.86 -0.95 8.43
CA ILE A 79 -16.63 0.51 8.52
C ILE A 79 -17.01 1.09 9.89
N GLY A 80 -18.03 0.54 10.55
CA GLY A 80 -18.52 1.04 11.84
C GLY A 80 -19.05 2.48 11.72
N SER A 81 -18.70 3.33 12.68
CA SER A 81 -19.09 4.74 12.73
C SER A 81 -18.14 5.69 11.99
N ARG A 82 -17.12 5.17 11.29
CA ARG A 82 -16.08 5.98 10.66
C ARG A 82 -16.60 6.66 9.40
N LEU A 83 -16.29 7.95 9.27
CA LEU A 83 -16.52 8.72 8.05
C LEU A 83 -15.27 8.73 7.19
N VAL A 84 -15.37 8.21 5.97
CA VAL A 84 -14.33 8.35 4.94
C VAL A 84 -14.49 9.70 4.27
N ARG A 85 -13.39 10.47 4.20
CA ARG A 85 -13.35 11.76 3.50
C ARG A 85 -12.57 11.62 2.21
N CYS A 86 -12.84 12.48 1.23
CA CYS A 86 -12.01 12.65 0.04
C CYS A 86 -11.56 14.10 -0.06
N SER A 87 -10.40 14.34 -0.69
CA SER A 87 -9.81 15.67 -0.86
C SER A 87 -10.34 16.45 -2.07
N PHE A 88 -11.04 15.76 -2.97
CA PHE A 88 -11.58 16.32 -4.20
C PHE A 88 -13.10 16.39 -4.14
N ARG A 89 -13.69 17.22 -5.02
CA ARG A 89 -15.14 17.24 -5.20
C ARG A 89 -15.53 16.04 -6.05
N VAL A 90 -16.54 15.32 -5.58
CA VAL A 90 -17.24 14.27 -6.32
C VAL A 90 -18.22 14.91 -7.28
#